data_AF-A0A8H4SP52-F1
#
_entry.id   AF-A0A8H4SP52-F1
#
_cell.length_a   1.000
_cell.length_b   1.000
_cell.length_c   1.000
_cell.angle_alpha   90.00
_cell.angle_beta   90.00
_cell.angle_gamma   90.00
#
_symmetry.space_group_name_H-M   'P 1'
#
loop_
_entity.id
_entity.type
_entity.pdbx_description
1 polymer ?
#
loop_
_entity_poly.entity_id
_entity_poly.type
_entity_poly.pdbx_seq_one_letter_code
_entity_poly.pdbx_strand_id
1 'polypeptide(L)'
;MPVLLRLLYGRTISKKGAASGRHGLQATRLAVLRNLSVEDMGSFLDIATGKLKDVKVVGASKKIFEEPILPIRKQVGFLNMISSVISELGSNATPYLETLLNAVLYCLVFACRQLSGQGVDPENAPEEEEKASTQSLLRVVRSTGLKCLIALFQNAQSFQWAPYQDIILEDVVAPRLDNLPSEMTQGVSGMLQLFATWSVLPRIALFLAPHGKIPEGILPKVIECLSIVKGKDEVKIHVL
;
A
#
# COMPACT_ATOMS: atom_id res chain seq x y z
N MET A 1 -16.85 19.53 -17.06
CA MET A 1 -16.34 18.27 -16.48
C MET A 1 -16.13 18.25 -14.96
N PRO A 2 -15.61 19.30 -14.28
CA PRO A 2 -15.22 19.20 -12.86
C PRO A 2 -16.36 18.84 -11.87
N VAL A 3 -17.60 19.19 -12.19
CA VAL A 3 -18.78 18.86 -11.37
C VAL A 3 -19.19 17.41 -11.53
N LEU A 4 -19.19 16.90 -12.78
CA LEU A 4 -19.53 15.51 -13.07
C LEU A 4 -18.55 14.55 -12.40
N LEU A 5 -17.25 14.81 -12.49
CA LEU A 5 -16.23 13.95 -11.87
C LEU A 5 -16.34 13.93 -10.33
N ARG A 6 -16.71 15.05 -9.69
CA ARG A 6 -17.00 15.08 -8.24
C ARG A 6 -18.24 14.29 -7.87
N LEU A 7 -19.29 14.34 -8.72
CA LEU A 7 -20.50 13.53 -8.55
C LEU A 7 -20.19 12.03 -8.70
N LEU A 8 -19.43 11.65 -9.73
CA LEU A 8 -18.99 10.27 -9.96
C LEU A 8 -18.09 9.79 -8.81
N TYR A 9 -17.16 10.61 -8.33
CA TYR A 9 -16.36 10.31 -7.14
C TYR A 9 -17.27 10.05 -5.94
N GLY A 10 -18.22 10.95 -5.65
CA GLY A 10 -19.22 10.77 -4.59
C GLY A 10 -19.98 9.44 -4.71
N ARG A 11 -20.34 9.02 -5.93
CA ARG A 11 -20.97 7.73 -6.19
C ARG A 11 -20.05 6.54 -5.92
N THR A 12 -18.76 6.62 -6.26
CA THR A 12 -17.78 5.55 -6.01
C THR A 12 -17.42 5.33 -4.53
N ILE A 13 -17.75 6.29 -3.66
CA ILE A 13 -17.55 6.19 -2.20
C ILE A 13 -18.86 6.01 -1.41
N SER A 14 -20.02 6.26 -2.02
CA SER A 14 -21.32 6.18 -1.34
C SER A 14 -21.66 4.74 -0.97
N LYS A 15 -21.98 4.52 0.32
CA LYS A 15 -22.48 3.24 0.83
C LYS A 15 -24.02 3.15 0.87
N LYS A 16 -24.73 4.10 0.24
CA LYS A 16 -26.20 4.16 0.26
C LYS A 16 -26.79 3.77 -1.11
N GLY A 17 -27.91 3.03 -1.10
CA GLY A 17 -28.69 2.66 -2.29
C GLY A 17 -28.62 1.18 -2.67
N ALA A 18 -29.20 0.80 -3.81
CA ALA A 18 -29.29 -0.60 -4.30
C ALA A 18 -27.93 -1.31 -4.46
N ALA A 19 -26.83 -0.54 -4.56
CA ALA A 19 -25.46 -1.03 -4.65
C ALA A 19 -24.71 -1.08 -3.30
N SER A 20 -25.41 -1.02 -2.16
CA SER A 20 -24.82 -0.93 -0.80
C SER A 20 -23.95 -2.12 -0.38
N GLY A 21 -24.02 -3.26 -1.10
CA GLY A 21 -23.16 -4.41 -0.85
C GLY A 21 -21.73 -4.21 -1.38
N ARG A 22 -20.76 -4.98 -0.84
CA ARG A 22 -19.35 -4.89 -1.24
C ARG A 22 -19.14 -5.10 -2.75
N HIS A 23 -19.93 -6.00 -3.35
CA HIS A 23 -19.94 -6.24 -4.80
C HIS A 23 -20.57 -5.09 -5.60
N GLY A 24 -21.63 -4.46 -5.08
CA GLY A 24 -22.29 -3.34 -5.75
C GLY A 24 -21.41 -2.09 -5.84
N LEU A 25 -20.68 -1.78 -4.77
CA LEU A 25 -19.73 -0.66 -4.75
C LEU A 25 -18.57 -0.89 -5.74
N GLN A 26 -18.04 -2.12 -5.79
CA GLN A 26 -16.99 -2.48 -6.74
C GLN A 26 -17.48 -2.38 -8.19
N ALA A 27 -18.68 -2.89 -8.48
CA ALA A 27 -19.27 -2.77 -9.81
C ALA A 27 -19.53 -1.31 -10.23
N THR A 28 -19.94 -0.46 -9.28
CA THR A 28 -20.12 0.97 -9.53
C THR A 28 -18.80 1.66 -9.86
N ARG A 29 -17.74 1.40 -9.08
CA ARG A 29 -16.38 1.90 -9.36
C ARG A 29 -15.93 1.47 -10.74
N LEU A 30 -16.13 0.20 -11.06
CA LEU A 30 -15.76 -0.36 -12.34
C LEU A 30 -16.44 0.34 -13.51
N ALA A 31 -17.76 0.49 -13.43
CA ALA A 31 -18.55 1.16 -14.46
C ALA A 31 -18.12 2.62 -14.66
N VAL A 32 -17.80 3.34 -13.58
CA VAL A 32 -17.28 4.71 -13.68
C VAL A 32 -15.93 4.72 -14.38
N LEU A 33 -14.95 3.95 -13.88
CA LEU A 33 -13.56 4.01 -14.34
C LEU A 33 -13.41 3.64 -15.82
N ARG A 34 -14.15 2.65 -16.30
CA ARG A 34 -14.07 2.19 -17.71
C ARG A 34 -14.61 3.20 -18.73
N ASN A 35 -15.41 4.17 -18.30
CA ASN A 35 -16.02 5.16 -19.17
C ASN A 35 -15.32 6.53 -19.13
N LEU A 36 -14.23 6.67 -18.37
CA LEU A 36 -13.46 7.92 -18.33
C LEU A 36 -12.40 7.92 -19.44
N SER A 37 -12.25 9.07 -20.10
CA SER A 37 -11.08 9.34 -20.94
C SER A 37 -9.80 9.41 -20.09
N VAL A 38 -8.62 9.41 -20.72
CA VAL A 38 -7.33 9.59 -20.02
C VAL A 38 -7.31 10.92 -19.26
N GLU A 39 -7.73 12.02 -19.90
CA GLU A 39 -7.77 13.34 -19.25
C GLU A 39 -8.75 13.38 -18.06
N ASP A 40 -9.94 12.80 -18.24
CA ASP A 40 -10.95 12.72 -17.18
C ASP A 40 -10.51 11.80 -16.03
N MET A 41 -9.76 10.74 -16.34
CA MET A 41 -9.17 9.84 -15.34
C MET A 41 -8.17 10.60 -14.47
N GLY A 42 -7.25 11.37 -15.08
CA GLY A 42 -6.32 12.22 -14.31
C GLY A 42 -7.06 13.17 -13.36
N SER A 43 -8.06 13.87 -13.88
CA SER A 43 -8.90 14.78 -13.07
C SER A 43 -9.70 14.05 -11.98
N PHE A 44 -10.15 12.82 -12.25
CA PHE A 44 -10.82 11.97 -11.26
C PHE A 44 -9.87 11.54 -10.15
N LEU A 45 -8.63 11.16 -10.48
CA LEU A 45 -7.61 10.80 -9.51
C LEU A 45 -7.16 11.99 -8.65
N ASP A 46 -7.10 13.19 -9.21
CA ASP A 46 -6.87 14.41 -8.45
C ASP A 46 -7.94 14.63 -7.36
N ILE A 47 -9.22 14.41 -7.70
CA ILE A 47 -10.31 14.50 -6.74
C ILE A 47 -10.20 13.37 -5.70
N ALA A 48 -9.86 12.15 -6.13
CA ALA A 48 -9.79 10.98 -5.27
C ALA A 48 -8.63 11.02 -4.26
N THR A 49 -7.47 11.53 -4.69
CA THR A 49 -6.28 11.72 -3.86
C THR A 49 -6.44 12.92 -2.94
N GLY A 50 -7.14 13.98 -3.37
CA GLY A 50 -7.50 15.11 -2.52
C GLY A 50 -6.26 15.73 -1.86
N LYS A 51 -6.20 15.72 -0.52
CA LYS A 51 -5.04 16.25 0.22
C LYS A 51 -3.73 15.47 -0.02
N LEU A 52 -3.81 14.26 -0.57
CA LEU A 52 -2.64 13.43 -0.89
C LEU A 52 -2.11 13.68 -2.31
N LYS A 53 -2.79 14.47 -3.14
CA LYS A 53 -2.43 14.69 -4.56
C LYS A 53 -0.98 15.14 -4.73
N ASP A 54 -0.58 16.14 -3.95
CA ASP A 54 0.72 16.80 -4.08
C ASP A 54 1.76 16.26 -3.08
N VAL A 55 1.45 15.17 -2.37
CA VAL A 55 2.40 14.53 -1.47
C VAL A 55 3.54 13.95 -2.29
N LYS A 56 4.77 14.22 -1.86
CA LYS A 56 5.98 13.56 -2.33
C LYS A 56 6.62 12.86 -1.16
N VAL A 57 6.87 11.57 -1.27
CA VAL A 57 7.54 10.80 -0.21
C VAL A 57 9.05 10.71 -0.43
N VAL A 58 9.50 10.81 -1.69
CA VAL A 58 10.91 10.86 -2.05
C VAL A 58 11.48 12.24 -1.74
N GLY A 59 12.59 12.27 -1.01
CA GLY A 59 13.26 13.51 -0.59
C GLY A 59 12.50 14.31 0.47
N ALA A 60 11.36 13.81 0.96
CA ALA A 60 10.61 14.47 2.01
C ALA A 60 11.26 14.28 3.39
N SER A 61 11.08 15.29 4.24
CA SER A 61 11.45 15.20 5.65
C SER A 61 10.62 14.12 6.33
N LYS A 62 11.24 13.36 7.25
CA LYS A 62 10.55 12.34 8.07
C LYS A 62 9.34 12.91 8.84
N LYS A 63 9.33 14.22 9.07
CA LYS A 63 8.23 14.96 9.73
C LYS A 63 6.87 14.83 9.03
N ILE A 64 6.84 14.57 7.72
CA ILE A 64 5.54 14.40 7.03
C ILE A 64 4.72 13.21 7.55
N PHE A 65 5.37 12.28 8.26
CA PHE A 65 4.76 11.07 8.82
C PHE A 65 4.47 11.16 10.32
N GLU A 66 4.81 12.27 10.98
CA GLU A 66 4.54 12.47 12.41
C GLU A 66 3.03 12.68 12.62
N GLU A 67 2.41 13.54 11.80
CA GLU A 67 0.98 13.79 11.84
C GLU A 67 0.24 13.28 10.58
N PRO A 68 -0.98 12.74 10.74
CA PRO A 68 -1.76 12.26 9.61
C PRO A 68 -2.33 13.41 8.76
N ILE A 69 -1.91 13.52 7.49
CA ILE A 69 -2.53 14.43 6.49
C ILE A 69 -4.03 14.14 6.33
N LEU A 70 -4.40 12.85 6.44
CA LEU A 70 -5.77 12.37 6.45
C LEU A 70 -6.02 11.52 7.70
N PRO A 71 -7.18 11.66 8.37
CA PRO A 71 -7.58 10.75 9.43
C PRO A 71 -7.48 9.29 8.98
N ILE A 72 -7.02 8.39 9.86
CA ILE A 72 -6.72 6.98 9.54
C ILE A 72 -7.92 6.28 8.87
N ARG A 73 -9.15 6.58 9.34
CA ARG A 73 -10.38 6.06 8.73
C ARG A 73 -10.57 6.50 7.27
N LYS A 74 -10.17 7.72 6.91
CA LYS A 74 -10.16 8.19 5.52
C LYS A 74 -9.05 7.53 4.71
N GLN A 75 -7.89 7.25 5.29
CA GLN A 75 -6.83 6.48 4.63
C GLN A 75 -7.31 5.07 4.25
N VAL A 76 -8.05 4.39 5.13
CA VAL A 76 -8.68 3.08 4.83
C VAL A 76 -9.65 3.20 3.65
N GLY A 77 -10.51 4.23 3.63
CA GLY A 77 -11.46 4.45 2.53
C GLY A 77 -10.75 4.72 1.20
N PHE A 78 -9.73 5.57 1.24
CA PHE A 78 -8.88 5.92 0.10
C PHE A 78 -8.17 4.68 -0.48
N LEU A 79 -7.44 3.93 0.33
CA LEU A 79 -6.69 2.75 -0.13
C LEU A 79 -7.61 1.66 -0.71
N ASN A 80 -8.79 1.45 -0.11
CA ASN A 80 -9.76 0.51 -0.67
C ASN A 80 -10.33 0.97 -2.01
N MET A 81 -10.39 2.28 -2.27
CA MET A 81 -10.85 2.83 -3.54
C MET A 81 -9.73 2.78 -4.59
N ILE A 82 -8.53 3.21 -4.22
CA ILE A 82 -7.35 3.19 -5.10
C ILE A 82 -6.90 1.77 -5.45
N SER A 83 -7.05 0.80 -4.54
CA SER A 83 -6.80 -0.61 -4.87
C SER A 83 -7.67 -1.08 -6.04
N SER A 84 -8.96 -0.71 -6.05
CA SER A 84 -9.84 -0.99 -7.20
C SER A 84 -9.38 -0.25 -8.45
N VAL A 85 -9.01 1.03 -8.33
CA VAL A 85 -8.53 1.83 -9.47
C VAL A 85 -7.29 1.21 -10.11
N ILE A 86 -6.27 0.86 -9.32
CA ILE A 86 -5.02 0.25 -9.82
C ILE A 86 -5.32 -1.07 -10.50
N SER A 87 -6.19 -1.90 -9.91
CA SER A 87 -6.59 -3.18 -10.49
C SER A 87 -7.31 -3.02 -11.83
N GLU A 88 -8.16 -2.01 -11.99
CA GLU A 88 -8.91 -1.80 -13.22
C GLU A 88 -8.11 -1.11 -14.32
N LEU A 89 -7.19 -0.22 -13.95
CA LEU A 89 -6.32 0.42 -14.92
C LEU A 89 -5.25 -0.55 -15.46
N GLY A 90 -4.77 -1.49 -14.65
CA GLY A 90 -3.66 -2.37 -15.06
C GLY A 90 -2.46 -1.54 -15.52
N SER A 91 -1.89 -1.88 -16.68
CA SER A 91 -0.78 -1.12 -17.30
C SER A 91 -1.13 0.32 -17.66
N ASN A 92 -2.43 0.65 -17.83
CA ASN A 92 -2.89 2.03 -18.07
C ASN A 92 -2.78 2.93 -16.82
N ALA A 93 -2.35 2.39 -15.68
CA ALA A 93 -2.06 3.19 -14.48
C ALA A 93 -0.75 3.99 -14.61
N THR A 94 0.13 3.63 -15.56
CA THR A 94 1.46 4.22 -15.74
C THR A 94 1.48 5.75 -15.81
N PRO A 95 0.59 6.43 -16.56
CA PRO A 95 0.57 7.90 -16.63
C PRO A 95 0.30 8.59 -15.29
N TYR A 96 -0.33 7.88 -14.34
CA TYR A 96 -0.72 8.41 -13.03
C TYR A 96 0.11 7.84 -11.89
N LEU A 97 1.14 7.05 -12.22
CA LEU A 97 1.82 6.22 -11.24
C LEU A 97 2.48 7.05 -10.14
N GLU A 98 3.09 8.18 -10.48
CA GLU A 98 3.76 9.03 -9.48
C GLU A 98 2.77 9.51 -8.42
N THR A 99 1.62 10.05 -8.83
CA THR A 99 0.57 10.52 -7.91
C THR A 99 0.01 9.38 -7.06
N LEU A 100 -0.30 8.24 -7.69
CA LEU A 100 -0.83 7.07 -6.99
C LEU A 100 0.18 6.48 -6.00
N LEU A 101 1.43 6.32 -6.43
CA LEU A 101 2.50 5.73 -5.65
C LEU A 101 2.82 6.59 -4.43
N ASN A 102 2.97 7.91 -4.59
CA ASN A 102 3.23 8.78 -3.46
C ASN A 102 2.09 8.75 -2.42
N ALA A 103 0.83 8.80 -2.86
CA ALA A 103 -0.32 8.75 -1.96
C ALA A 103 -0.45 7.38 -1.24
N VAL A 104 -0.18 6.27 -1.94
CA VAL A 104 -0.17 4.92 -1.37
C VAL A 104 0.99 4.75 -0.38
N LEU A 105 2.20 5.11 -0.78
CA LEU A 105 3.39 5.02 0.08
C LEU A 105 3.25 5.91 1.30
N TYR A 106 2.65 7.10 1.16
CA TYR A 106 2.38 7.95 2.30
C TYR A 106 1.57 7.22 3.38
N CYS A 107 0.43 6.65 2.99
CA CYS A 107 -0.45 5.93 3.93
C CYS A 107 0.24 4.69 4.50
N LEU A 108 0.96 3.94 3.66
CA LEU A 108 1.64 2.71 4.05
C LEU A 108 2.76 2.98 5.05
N VAL A 109 3.66 3.93 4.75
CA VAL A 109 4.79 4.31 5.61
C VAL A 109 4.29 4.91 6.91
N PHE A 110 3.28 5.79 6.85
CA PHE A 110 2.62 6.32 8.05
C PHE A 110 2.15 5.17 8.96
N ALA A 111 1.41 4.19 8.41
CA ALA A 111 0.94 3.06 9.17
C ALA A 111 2.08 2.18 9.74
N CYS A 112 3.14 1.94 8.97
CA CYS A 112 4.29 1.17 9.44
C CYS A 112 5.01 1.85 10.61
N ARG A 113 5.24 3.16 10.53
CA ARG A 113 5.89 3.93 11.62
C ARG A 113 5.07 3.98 12.88
N GLN A 114 3.77 4.25 12.76
CA GLN A 114 2.83 4.28 13.88
C GLN A 114 2.71 2.90 14.56
N LEU A 115 2.70 1.81 13.79
CA LEU A 115 2.69 0.45 14.35
C LEU A 115 4.02 0.01 14.96
N SER A 116 5.13 0.58 14.53
CA SER A 116 6.47 0.29 15.07
C SER A 116 6.82 1.12 16.32
N GLY A 117 5.89 1.95 16.80
CA GLY A 117 6.12 2.87 17.92
C GLY A 117 7.01 4.06 17.60
N GLN A 118 7.35 4.28 16.33
CA GLN A 118 8.17 5.43 15.88
C GLN A 118 7.35 6.72 15.70
N GLY A 119 6.03 6.64 15.85
CA GLY A 119 5.10 7.74 15.57
C GLY A 119 4.26 8.21 16.75
N VAL A 120 4.53 7.73 17.98
CA VAL A 120 3.76 8.10 19.17
C VAL A 120 4.60 9.00 20.06
N ASP A 121 4.16 10.24 20.22
CA ASP A 121 4.63 11.13 21.29
C ASP A 121 3.99 10.67 22.62
N PRO A 122 4.77 10.32 23.66
CA PRO A 122 4.23 9.75 24.90
C PRO A 122 3.20 10.63 25.63
N GLU A 123 3.21 11.95 25.38
CA GLU A 123 2.38 12.92 26.10
C GLU A 123 0.91 12.99 25.66
N ASN A 124 0.53 12.41 24.51
CA ASN A 124 -0.84 12.44 23.96
C ASN A 124 -1.46 11.05 23.77
N ALA A 125 -1.17 10.12 24.68
CA ALA A 125 -1.59 8.74 24.54
C ALA A 125 -3.12 8.58 24.77
N PRO A 126 -3.91 8.11 23.78
CA PRO A 126 -5.37 7.96 23.93
C PRO A 126 -5.78 6.94 24.99
N GLU A 127 -7.08 6.89 25.33
CA GLU A 127 -7.65 5.81 26.15
C GLU A 127 -7.38 4.42 25.53
N GLU A 128 -7.33 3.36 26.34
CA GLU A 128 -6.93 2.01 25.87
C GLU A 128 -7.81 1.46 24.74
N GLU A 129 -9.12 1.70 24.78
CA GLU A 129 -10.06 1.27 23.73
C GLU A 129 -9.86 2.04 22.42
N GLU A 130 -9.65 3.36 22.50
CA GLU A 130 -9.37 4.19 21.34
C GLU A 130 -8.03 3.82 20.68
N LYS A 131 -7.01 3.52 21.50
CA LYS A 131 -5.72 2.97 21.04
C LYS A 131 -5.90 1.66 20.29
N ALA A 132 -6.65 0.71 20.85
CA ALA A 132 -6.89 -0.59 20.22
C ALA A 132 -7.62 -0.44 18.87
N SER A 133 -8.65 0.43 18.82
CA SER A 133 -9.38 0.72 17.59
C SER A 133 -8.47 1.37 16.53
N THR A 134 -7.60 2.28 16.93
CA THR A 134 -6.64 2.97 16.05
C THR A 134 -5.61 2.00 15.49
N GLN A 135 -5.02 1.14 16.32
CA GLN A 135 -4.09 0.11 15.88
C GLN A 135 -4.73 -0.86 14.87
N SER A 136 -5.99 -1.24 15.10
CA SER A 136 -6.72 -2.11 14.18
C SER A 136 -6.85 -1.47 12.78
N LEU A 137 -7.17 -0.17 12.72
CA LEU A 137 -7.27 0.57 11.47
C LEU A 137 -5.89 0.72 10.80
N LEU A 138 -4.83 1.00 11.55
CA LEU A 138 -3.47 1.08 11.01
C LEU A 138 -3.01 -0.25 10.40
N ARG A 139 -3.36 -1.40 11.01
CA ARG A 139 -3.10 -2.73 10.41
C ARG A 139 -3.84 -2.90 9.09
N VAL A 140 -5.08 -2.42 9.00
CA VAL A 140 -5.85 -2.41 7.73
C VAL A 140 -5.16 -1.51 6.70
N VAL A 141 -4.77 -0.27 7.06
CA VAL A 141 -4.04 0.64 6.17
C VAL A 141 -2.76 -0.01 5.65
N ARG A 142 -1.95 -0.60 6.54
CA ARG A 142 -0.72 -1.32 6.15
C ARG A 142 -1.01 -2.45 5.17
N SER A 143 -1.98 -3.32 5.49
CA SER A 143 -2.29 -4.49 4.65
C SER A 143 -2.83 -4.11 3.27
N THR A 144 -3.72 -3.11 3.18
CA THR A 144 -4.27 -2.65 1.91
C THR A 144 -3.27 -1.81 1.13
N GLY A 145 -2.45 -0.99 1.81
CA GLY A 145 -1.36 -0.22 1.21
C GLY A 145 -0.31 -1.13 0.57
N LEU A 146 0.06 -2.21 1.25
CA LEU A 146 0.99 -3.22 0.72
C LEU A 146 0.41 -3.90 -0.53
N LYS A 147 -0.88 -4.25 -0.54
CA LYS A 147 -1.55 -4.78 -1.73
C LYS A 147 -1.55 -3.79 -2.89
N CYS A 148 -1.78 -2.50 -2.63
CA CYS A 148 -1.69 -1.47 -3.65
C CYS A 148 -0.26 -1.36 -4.21
N LEU A 149 0.75 -1.37 -3.34
CA LEU A 149 2.16 -1.31 -3.73
C LEU A 149 2.54 -2.49 -4.65
N ILE A 150 2.14 -3.71 -4.29
CA ILE A 150 2.35 -4.91 -5.11
C ILE A 150 1.72 -4.74 -6.50
N ALA A 151 0.46 -4.30 -6.56
CA ALA A 151 -0.23 -4.10 -7.83
C ALA A 151 0.44 -3.00 -8.69
N LEU A 152 0.96 -1.93 -8.07
CA LEU A 152 1.71 -0.89 -8.79
C LEU A 152 3.02 -1.45 -9.39
N PHE A 153 3.77 -2.28 -8.65
CA PHE A 153 4.96 -2.96 -9.18
C PHE A 153 4.62 -3.83 -10.40
N GLN A 154 3.55 -4.61 -10.32
CA GLN A 154 3.11 -5.49 -11.41
C GLN A 154 2.71 -4.71 -12.66
N ASN A 155 2.04 -3.57 -12.47
CA ASN A 155 1.47 -2.77 -13.56
C ASN A 155 2.47 -1.83 -14.24
N ALA A 156 3.57 -1.46 -13.58
CA ALA A 156 4.48 -0.40 -14.04
C ALA A 156 5.96 -0.82 -14.05
N GLN A 157 6.30 -1.78 -14.91
CA GLN A 157 7.65 -2.34 -15.02
C GLN A 157 8.68 -1.35 -15.61
N SER A 158 8.23 -0.39 -16.42
CA SER A 158 9.07 0.66 -17.04
C SER A 158 9.29 1.88 -16.15
N PHE A 159 8.63 1.94 -14.99
CA PHE A 159 8.76 3.07 -14.07
C PHE A 159 10.12 3.09 -13.36
N GLN A 160 10.59 4.29 -13.03
CA GLN A 160 11.84 4.49 -12.29
C GLN A 160 11.60 4.32 -10.79
N TRP A 161 11.75 3.08 -10.30
CA TRP A 161 11.52 2.72 -8.90
C TRP A 161 12.67 3.09 -7.95
N ALA A 162 13.88 3.27 -8.47
CA ALA A 162 15.09 3.53 -7.67
C ALA A 162 14.94 4.67 -6.64
N PRO A 163 14.31 5.82 -6.95
CA PRO A 163 14.12 6.89 -5.96
C PRO A 163 13.25 6.50 -4.75
N TYR A 164 12.45 5.43 -4.87
CA TYR A 164 11.56 4.93 -3.81
C TYR A 164 12.16 3.75 -3.04
N GLN A 165 13.33 3.24 -3.45
CA GLN A 165 13.94 2.05 -2.86
C GLN A 165 14.17 2.23 -1.35
N ASP A 166 14.80 3.33 -0.94
CA ASP A 166 15.14 3.57 0.47
C ASP A 166 13.91 3.58 1.36
N ILE A 167 12.87 4.34 0.99
CA ILE A 167 11.67 4.44 1.81
C ILE A 167 10.91 3.12 1.89
N ILE A 168 10.86 2.34 0.80
CA ILE A 168 10.22 1.03 0.81
C ILE A 168 11.01 0.06 1.69
N LEU A 169 12.34 -0.02 1.50
CA LEU A 169 13.16 -0.97 2.26
C LEU A 169 13.24 -0.60 3.74
N GLU A 170 13.42 0.67 4.08
CA GLU A 170 13.61 1.09 5.47
C GLU A 170 12.32 1.13 6.29
N ASP A 171 11.21 1.61 5.72
CA ASP A 171 9.98 1.83 6.47
C ASP A 171 8.96 0.70 6.30
N VAL A 172 9.00 -0.03 5.18
CA VAL A 172 8.03 -1.11 4.91
C VAL A 172 8.63 -2.48 5.20
N VAL A 173 9.86 -2.74 4.73
CA VAL A 173 10.47 -4.08 4.81
C VAL A 173 11.23 -4.30 6.12
N ALA A 174 12.21 -3.46 6.42
CA ALA A 174 13.14 -3.66 7.54
C ALA A 174 12.45 -3.91 8.90
N PRO A 175 11.39 -3.19 9.31
CA PRO A 175 10.73 -3.41 10.62
C PRO A 175 10.08 -4.79 10.79
N ARG A 176 9.95 -5.55 9.69
CA ARG A 176 9.24 -6.84 9.66
C ARG A 176 10.11 -7.99 9.21
N LEU A 177 11.27 -7.72 8.65
CA LEU A 177 12.12 -8.72 8.03
C LEU A 177 12.60 -9.78 9.05
N ASP A 178 13.02 -9.37 10.24
CA ASP A 178 13.51 -10.31 11.27
C ASP A 178 12.42 -11.24 11.81
N ASN A 179 11.19 -10.74 11.87
CA ASN A 179 10.04 -11.50 12.35
C ASN A 179 9.41 -12.35 11.23
N LEU A 180 9.83 -12.16 9.97
CA LEU A 180 9.23 -12.80 8.81
C LEU A 180 9.12 -14.31 9.00
N PRO A 181 10.17 -15.07 9.35
CA PRO A 181 10.05 -16.53 9.46
C PRO A 181 8.96 -16.92 10.48
N SER A 182 9.00 -16.34 11.67
CA SER A 182 8.04 -16.65 12.74
C SER A 182 6.58 -16.33 12.38
N GLU A 183 6.34 -15.27 11.61
CA GLU A 183 5.01 -14.83 11.20
C GLU A 183 4.46 -15.61 10.01
N MET A 184 5.32 -16.28 9.23
CA MET A 184 4.96 -16.98 8.00
C MET A 184 4.61 -18.47 8.20
N THR A 185 4.24 -18.89 9.40
CA THR A 185 3.88 -20.31 9.63
C THR A 185 2.49 -20.68 9.11
N GLN A 186 1.58 -19.72 9.01
CA GLN A 186 0.14 -19.96 8.82
C GLN A 186 -0.40 -19.68 7.41
N GLY A 187 0.37 -19.04 6.54
CA GLY A 187 -0.03 -18.72 5.17
C GLY A 187 0.86 -17.66 4.53
N VAL A 188 0.70 -17.49 3.21
CA VAL A 188 1.49 -16.53 2.42
C VAL A 188 1.09 -15.09 2.77
N SER A 189 1.98 -14.32 3.40
CA SER A 189 1.70 -12.91 3.70
C SER A 189 1.88 -11.99 2.50
N GLY A 190 1.37 -10.77 2.64
CA GLY A 190 1.66 -9.70 1.69
C GLY A 190 3.15 -9.39 1.54
N MET A 191 3.99 -9.66 2.54
CA MET A 191 5.43 -9.44 2.42
C MET A 191 6.08 -10.47 1.50
N LEU A 192 5.70 -11.74 1.62
CA LEU A 192 6.13 -12.80 0.69
C LEU A 192 5.59 -12.57 -0.73
N GLN A 193 4.37 -12.04 -0.86
CA GLN A 193 3.82 -11.65 -2.16
C GLN A 193 4.60 -10.47 -2.78
N LEU A 194 5.05 -9.51 -1.97
CA LEU A 194 5.91 -8.42 -2.43
C LEU A 194 7.25 -8.94 -2.94
N PHE A 195 7.92 -9.81 -2.17
CA PHE A 195 9.21 -10.37 -2.59
C PHE A 195 9.09 -11.25 -3.83
N ALA A 196 8.04 -12.07 -3.93
CA ALA A 196 7.75 -12.84 -5.14
C ALA A 196 7.46 -11.94 -6.35
N THR A 197 6.84 -10.76 -6.13
CA THR A 197 6.65 -9.78 -7.20
C THR A 197 7.99 -9.17 -7.64
N TRP A 198 8.91 -8.93 -6.71
CA TRP A 198 10.23 -8.39 -7.04
C TRP A 198 11.11 -9.41 -7.76
N SER A 199 11.06 -10.70 -7.37
CA SER A 199 11.90 -11.74 -7.96
C SER A 199 11.64 -11.96 -9.45
N VAL A 200 10.40 -11.73 -9.91
CA VAL A 200 10.02 -11.88 -11.32
C VAL A 200 10.21 -10.61 -12.16
N LEU A 201 10.63 -9.50 -11.56
CA LEU A 201 10.82 -8.20 -12.23
C LEU A 201 12.32 -7.86 -12.30
N PRO A 202 12.99 -7.96 -13.47
CA PRO A 202 14.45 -7.90 -13.56
C PRO A 202 15.10 -6.66 -12.93
N ARG A 203 14.48 -5.48 -13.06
CA ARG A 203 15.00 -4.22 -12.48
C ARG A 203 14.76 -4.11 -10.98
N ILE A 204 13.72 -4.78 -10.48
CA ILE A 204 13.27 -4.69 -9.08
C ILE A 204 13.87 -5.82 -8.24
N ALA A 205 14.28 -6.93 -8.86
CA ALA A 205 14.97 -8.02 -8.19
C ALA A 205 16.20 -7.53 -7.39
N LEU A 206 16.84 -6.44 -7.82
CA LEU A 206 17.95 -5.81 -7.09
C LEU A 206 17.54 -5.26 -5.71
N PHE A 207 16.26 -5.04 -5.43
CA PHE A 207 15.77 -4.63 -4.10
C PHE A 207 15.90 -5.77 -3.07
N LEU A 208 16.13 -7.01 -3.51
CA LEU A 208 16.35 -8.16 -2.62
C LEU A 208 17.80 -8.21 -2.09
N ALA A 209 18.72 -7.45 -2.70
CA ALA A 209 20.12 -7.40 -2.33
C ALA A 209 20.37 -6.61 -1.02
N PRO A 210 21.56 -6.76 -0.40
CA PRO A 210 22.01 -5.90 0.70
C PRO A 210 21.79 -4.41 0.44
N HIS A 211 21.16 -3.72 1.39
CA HIS A 211 20.89 -2.29 1.28
C HIS A 211 20.60 -1.64 2.63
N GLY A 212 21.33 -0.58 2.98
CA GLY A 212 21.04 0.26 4.14
C GLY A 212 20.81 -0.53 5.43
N LYS A 213 19.58 -0.46 5.97
CA LYS A 213 19.14 -1.18 7.19
C LYS A 213 19.00 -2.70 7.04
N ILE A 214 19.23 -3.24 5.85
CA ILE A 214 19.13 -4.67 5.53
C ILE A 214 20.50 -5.13 4.97
N PRO A 215 21.54 -5.22 5.81
CA PRO A 215 22.92 -5.44 5.35
C PRO A 215 23.16 -6.84 4.77
N GLU A 216 22.34 -7.83 5.13
CA GLU A 216 22.44 -9.20 4.60
C GLU A 216 21.52 -9.44 3.39
N GLY A 217 20.73 -8.43 3.01
CA GLY A 217 19.67 -8.56 2.01
C GLY A 217 18.43 -9.29 2.57
N ILE A 218 17.45 -9.50 1.70
CA ILE A 218 16.14 -10.05 2.08
C ILE A 218 16.13 -11.59 2.01
N LEU A 219 16.92 -12.15 1.08
CA LEU A 219 16.92 -13.58 0.77
C LEU A 219 17.23 -14.49 1.98
N PRO A 220 18.17 -14.17 2.89
CA PRO A 220 18.45 -15.03 4.04
C PRO A 220 17.20 -15.29 4.90
N LYS A 221 16.40 -14.24 5.19
CA LYS A 221 15.16 -14.37 5.96
C LYS A 221 14.05 -15.07 5.19
N VAL A 222 14.01 -14.93 3.87
CA VAL A 222 13.07 -15.70 3.02
C VAL A 222 13.41 -17.19 3.07
N ILE A 223 14.69 -17.56 2.94
CA ILE A 223 15.16 -18.96 3.02
C ILE A 223 14.91 -19.53 4.42
N GLU A 224 15.09 -18.74 5.48
CA GLU A 224 14.82 -19.17 6.86
C GLU A 224 13.36 -19.64 7.05
N CYS A 225 12.40 -19.11 6.26
CA CYS A 225 11.01 -19.57 6.28
C CYS A 225 10.87 -21.06 5.90
N LEU A 226 11.75 -21.60 5.04
CA LEU A 226 11.74 -23.02 4.65
C LEU A 226 12.14 -23.94 5.80
N SER A 227 12.97 -23.44 6.72
CA SER A 227 13.52 -24.20 7.85
C SER A 227 12.52 -24.38 8.98
N ILE A 228 11.35 -23.73 8.92
CA ILE A 228 10.35 -23.83 9.97
C ILE A 228 9.57 -25.14 9.84
N VAL A 229 9.83 -26.03 10.79
CA VAL A 229 9.22 -27.38 10.86
C VAL A 229 7.68 -27.31 10.85
N LYS A 230 7.10 -26.35 11.58
CA LYS A 230 5.65 -26.15 11.69
C LYS A 230 5.03 -25.26 10.59
N GLY A 231 5.82 -24.83 9.60
CA GLY A 231 5.31 -23.99 8.51
C GLY A 231 4.47 -24.81 7.54
N LYS A 232 3.34 -24.26 7.10
CA LYS A 232 2.49 -24.89 6.08
C LYS A 232 3.20 -25.04 4.74
N ASP A 233 2.89 -26.12 4.02
CA ASP A 233 3.46 -26.41 2.71
C ASP A 233 3.21 -25.32 1.68
N GLU A 234 2.03 -24.67 1.72
CA GLU A 234 1.71 -23.55 0.82
C GLU A 234 2.72 -22.40 0.91
N VAL A 235 3.28 -22.16 2.10
CA VAL A 235 4.29 -21.12 2.31
C VAL A 235 5.63 -21.58 1.76
N LYS A 236 6.01 -22.84 2.02
CA LYS A 236 7.26 -23.41 1.51
C LYS A 236 7.29 -23.44 -0.01
N ILE A 237 6.18 -23.85 -0.63
CA ILE A 237 6.02 -23.85 -2.09
C ILE A 237 6.09 -22.44 -2.67
N HIS A 238 5.52 -21.43 -1.99
CA HIS A 238 5.59 -20.04 -2.45
C HIS A 238 7.01 -19.44 -2.36
N VAL A 239 7.81 -19.92 -1.41
CA VAL A 239 9.20 -19.47 -1.21
C VAL A 239 10.17 -20.12 -2.22
N LEU A 240 9.89 -21.35 -2.66
CA LEU A 240 10.66 -22.08 -3.67
C LEU A 240 10.42 -21.54 -5.09
#